data_AF-A0A2N1W3M5-F1
#
_entry.id   AF-A0A2N1W3M5-F1
#
_cell.length_a   1.000
_cell.length_b   1.000
_cell.length_c   1.000
_cell.angle_alpha   90.00
_cell.angle_beta   90.00
_cell.angle_gamma   90.00
#
_symmetry.space_group_name_H-M   'P 1'
#
loop_
_entity.id
_entity.type
_entity.pdbx_description
1 polymer ?
#
loop_
_entity_poly.entity_id
_entity_poly.type
_entity_poly.pdbx_seq_one_letter_code
_entity_poly.pdbx_strand_id
1 'polypeptide(L)'
;MKVPLKIVITAALLCGLYFFPYDIIFNGKSFCLYKNLFGFECPGCGITRAAWLLIHLKFSGAFAMNKLIIIVFPLAAFLYGRWIIGTKRA
;
A
#
# COMPACT_ATOMS: atom_id res chain seq x y z
N MET A 1 26.74 -1.00 -13.88
CA MET A 1 25.73 -1.31 -12.85
C MET A 1 24.34 -1.19 -13.50
N LYS A 2 23.78 -2.27 -14.06
CA LYS A 2 22.47 -2.22 -14.72
C LYS A 2 21.40 -2.36 -13.63
N VAL A 3 20.81 -1.24 -13.19
CA VAL A 3 19.66 -1.29 -12.29
C VAL A 3 18.54 -2.03 -13.05
N PRO A 4 18.02 -3.17 -12.54
CA PRO A 4 16.96 -3.87 -13.22
C PRO A 4 15.73 -2.96 -13.29
N LEU A 5 15.09 -2.91 -14.46
CA LEU A 5 13.91 -2.07 -14.74
C LEU A 5 12.82 -2.20 -13.66
N LYS A 6 12.67 -3.40 -13.08
CA LYS A 6 11.76 -3.68 -11.96
C LYS A 6 11.99 -2.75 -10.77
N ILE A 7 13.23 -2.51 -10.36
CA ILE A 7 13.55 -1.64 -9.21
C ILE A 7 13.19 -0.19 -9.50
N VAL A 8 13.45 0.29 -10.73
CA VAL A 8 13.11 1.66 -11.14
C VAL A 8 11.61 1.88 -11.11
N ILE A 9 10.83 0.93 -11.65
CA ILE A 9 9.36 0.98 -11.62
C ILE A 9 8.85 0.98 -10.18
N THR A 10 9.35 0.08 -9.34
CA THR A 10 8.96 0.02 -7.92
C THR A 10 9.23 1.33 -7.20
N ALA A 11 10.43 1.90 -7.37
CA ALA A 11 10.80 3.15 -6.73
C ALA A 11 9.92 4.31 -7.19
N ALA A 12 9.64 4.42 -8.49
CA ALA A 12 8.73 5.43 -9.03
C ALA A 12 7.31 5.29 -8.45
N LEU A 13 6.82 4.05 -8.28
CA LEU A 13 5.49 3.76 -7.75
C LEU A 13 5.38 4.12 -6.27
N LEU A 14 6.42 3.81 -5.47
CA LEU A 14 6.49 4.22 -4.06
C LEU A 14 6.59 5.74 -3.89
N CYS A 15 7.40 6.41 -4.72
CA CYS A 15 7.46 7.87 -4.73
C CYS A 15 6.09 8.47 -5.08
N GLY A 16 5.44 7.98 -6.13
CA GLY A 16 4.10 8.44 -6.52
C GLY A 16 3.06 8.24 -5.40
N LEU A 17 3.12 7.11 -4.70
CA LEU A 17 2.23 6.82 -3.57
C LEU A 17 2.52 7.72 -2.35
N TYR A 18 3.79 8.06 -2.11
CA TYR A 18 4.19 8.99 -1.06
C TYR A 18 3.67 10.41 -1.31
N PHE A 19 3.78 10.91 -2.54
CA PHE A 19 3.26 12.24 -2.91
C PHE A 19 1.74 12.28 -3.13
N PHE A 20 1.05 11.14 -3.00
CA PHE A 20 -0.38 11.07 -3.25
C PHE A 20 -1.17 11.85 -2.18
N PRO A 21 -2.09 12.74 -2.58
CA PRO A 21 -2.76 13.65 -1.64
C PRO A 21 -3.66 12.91 -0.64
N TYR A 22 -3.57 13.32 0.62
CA TYR A 22 -4.33 12.77 1.75
C TYR A 22 -5.84 12.85 1.52
N ASP A 23 -6.34 14.00 1.07
CA ASP A 23 -7.78 14.23 0.93
C ASP A 23 -8.44 13.24 -0.03
N ILE A 24 -7.78 12.84 -1.11
CA ILE A 24 -8.35 11.88 -2.07
C ILE A 24 -8.49 10.48 -1.45
N ILE A 25 -7.60 10.10 -0.53
CA ILE A 25 -7.61 8.78 0.11
C ILE A 25 -8.62 8.70 1.26
N PHE A 26 -8.70 9.75 2.07
CA PHE A 26 -9.51 9.73 3.29
C PHE A 26 -10.91 10.35 3.08
N ASN A 27 -10.99 11.47 2.37
CA ASN A 27 -12.20 12.27 2.18
C ASN A 27 -12.76 12.23 0.75
N GLY A 28 -11.97 11.72 -0.20
CA GLY A 28 -12.33 11.67 -1.61
C GLY A 28 -13.51 10.74 -1.88
N LYS A 29 -14.16 10.93 -3.02
CA LYS A 29 -15.17 9.99 -3.53
C LYS A 29 -14.53 8.62 -3.57
N SER A 30 -15.06 7.70 -2.77
CA SER A 30 -14.49 6.36 -2.70
C SER A 30 -14.64 5.69 -4.06
N PHE A 31 -13.53 5.28 -4.68
CA PHE A 31 -13.56 4.39 -5.85
C PHE A 31 -13.96 2.96 -5.45
N CYS A 32 -14.19 2.72 -4.16
CA CYS A 32 -14.60 1.46 -3.56
C CYS A 32 -16.07 1.20 -3.91
N LEU A 33 -16.33 0.36 -4.91
CA LEU A 33 -17.70 -0.02 -5.30
C LEU A 33 -18.51 -0.51 -4.09
N TYR A 34 -17.88 -1.27 -3.19
CA TYR A 34 -18.50 -1.79 -1.98
C TYR A 34 -19.01 -0.68 -1.05
N LYS A 35 -18.19 0.34 -0.77
CA LYS A 35 -18.61 1.47 0.07
C LYS A 35 -19.73 2.27 -0.59
N ASN A 36 -19.69 2.41 -1.91
CA ASN A 36 -20.72 3.13 -2.65
C ASN A 36 -22.05 2.36 -2.72
N LEU A 37 -22.03 1.03 -2.76
CA LEU A 37 -23.23 0.19 -2.79
C LEU A 37 -23.81 -0.09 -1.40
N PHE A 38 -22.95 -0.36 -0.41
CA PHE A 38 -23.38 -0.83 0.91
C PHE A 38 -23.23 0.23 2.00
N GLY A 39 -22.55 1.36 1.75
CA GLY A 39 -22.39 2.44 2.73
C GLY A 39 -21.30 2.20 3.80
N PHE A 40 -20.75 0.99 3.89
CA PHE A 40 -19.70 0.63 4.85
C PHE A 40 -18.35 0.40 4.15
N GLU A 41 -17.25 0.61 4.86
CA GLU A 41 -15.92 0.38 4.30
C GLU A 41 -15.59 -1.11 4.25
N CYS A 42 -15.17 -1.61 3.08
CA CYS A 42 -14.69 -2.99 2.99
C CYS A 42 -13.29 -3.10 3.62
N PRO A 43 -12.87 -4.29 4.07
CA PRO A 43 -11.55 -4.50 4.63
C PRO A 43 -10.41 -4.09 3.67
N GLY A 44 -10.64 -4.18 2.36
CA GLY A 44 -9.68 -3.73 1.34
C GLY A 44 -9.45 -2.21 1.35
N CYS A 45 -10.51 -1.43 1.55
CA CYS A 45 -10.43 0.04 1.59
C CYS A 45 -9.79 0.53 2.91
N GLY A 46 -9.87 -0.25 3.99
CA GLY A 46 -9.06 -0.05 5.20
C GLY A 46 -7.58 -0.37 5.03
N ILE A 47 -7.23 -1.42 4.26
CA ILE A 47 -5.82 -1.79 3.98
C ILE A 47 -5.10 -0.69 3.21
N THR A 48 -5.72 -0.11 2.18
CA THR A 48 -5.08 0.95 1.38
C THR A 48 -4.77 2.20 2.20
N ARG A 49 -5.69 2.62 3.07
CA ARG A 49 -5.46 3.73 4.01
C ARG A 49 -4.39 3.40 5.05
N ALA A 50 -4.43 2.20 5.60
CA ALA A 50 -3.44 1.75 6.55
C ALA A 50 -2.03 1.69 5.92
N ALA A 51 -1.91 1.21 4.68
CA ALA A 51 -0.65 1.19 3.94
C ALA A 51 -0.13 2.61 3.66
N TRP A 52 -1.00 3.54 3.26
CA TRP A 52 -0.61 4.94 3.07
C TRP A 52 -0.10 5.57 4.37
N LEU A 53 -0.76 5.29 5.50
CA LEU A 53 -0.30 5.74 6.82
C LEU A 53 1.03 5.12 7.21
N LEU A 54 1.26 3.83 6.94
CA LEU A 54 2.56 3.17 7.18
C LEU A 54 3.69 3.81 6.35
N ILE A 55 3.43 4.14 5.09
CA ILE A 55 4.40 4.83 4.22
C ILE A 55 4.76 6.21 4.79
N HIS A 56 3.82 6.87 5.45
CA HIS A 56 4.03 8.14 6.16
C HIS A 56 4.47 7.96 7.62
N LEU A 57 4.86 6.74 8.02
CA LEU A 57 5.33 6.40 9.38
C LEU A 57 4.29 6.67 10.50
N LYS A 58 3.00 6.68 10.17
CA LYS A 58 1.87 6.86 11.10
C LYS A 58 1.29 5.53 11.55
N PHE A 59 2.01 4.83 12.44
CA PHE A 59 1.66 3.48 12.89
C PHE A 59 0.34 3.39 13.68
N SER A 60 0.08 4.33 14.59
CA SER A 60 -1.14 4.34 15.40
C SER A 60 -2.40 4.46 14.53
N GLY A 61 -2.38 5.39 13.56
CA GLY A 61 -3.45 5.53 12.58
C GLY A 61 -3.59 4.30 11.70
N ALA A 62 -2.48 3.72 11.23
CA ALA A 62 -2.52 2.51 10.42
C ALA A 62 -3.18 1.33 11.15
N PHE A 63 -2.87 1.14 12.43
CA PHE A 63 -3.46 0.09 13.26
C PHE A 63 -4.96 0.31 13.51
N ALA A 64 -5.38 1.56 13.69
CA ALA A 64 -6.78 1.91 13.84
C ALA A 64 -7.60 1.63 12.57
N MET A 65 -6.99 1.82 11.39
CA MET A 65 -7.62 1.54 10.09
C MET A 65 -7.69 0.03 9.79
N ASN A 66 -6.62 -0.71 10.06
CA ASN A 66 -6.62 -2.16 9.93
C ASN A 66 -5.55 -2.80 10.82
N LYS A 67 -5.96 -3.55 11.84
CA LYS A 67 -5.04 -4.22 12.78
C LYS A 67 -4.12 -5.24 12.10
N LEU A 68 -4.59 -5.90 11.03
CA LEU A 68 -3.80 -6.88 10.29
C LEU A 68 -2.69 -6.25 9.45
N ILE A 69 -2.69 -4.92 9.25
CA ILE A 69 -1.69 -4.25 8.40
C ILE A 69 -0.26 -4.46 8.90
N ILE A 70 -0.08 -4.60 10.23
CA ILE A 70 1.23 -4.83 10.85
C ILE A 70 1.83 -6.17 10.42
N ILE A 71 1.01 -7.15 10.06
CA ILE A 71 1.47 -8.46 9.58
C ILE A 71 1.49 -8.48 8.06
N VAL A 72 0.40 -8.04 7.44
CA VAL A 72 0.21 -8.11 5.98
C VAL A 72 1.24 -7.24 5.25
N PHE A 73 1.50 -6.02 5.72
CA PHE A 73 2.39 -5.10 5.03
C PHE A 73 3.86 -5.56 5.05
N PRO A 74 4.46 -5.95 6.18
CA PRO A 74 5.83 -6.49 6.18
C PRO A 74 5.96 -7.81 5.42
N LEU A 75 4.96 -8.69 5.52
CA LEU A 75 4.97 -9.95 4.77
C LEU A 75 4.93 -9.70 3.26
N ALA A 76 4.05 -8.81 2.81
CA ALA A 76 3.96 -8.41 1.41
C ALA A 76 5.26 -7.75 0.94
N ALA A 77 5.83 -6.84 1.73
CA ALA A 77 7.11 -6.19 1.42
C ALA A 77 8.26 -7.21 1.32
N PHE A 78 8.30 -8.20 2.21
CA PHE A 78 9.30 -9.26 2.21
C PHE A 78 9.19 -10.16 0.96
N LEU A 79 7.99 -10.66 0.67
CA LEU A 79 7.75 -11.52 -0.50
C LEU A 79 8.06 -10.77 -1.80
N TYR A 80 7.65 -9.50 -1.88
CA TYR A 80 7.92 -8.65 -3.02
C TYR A 80 9.42 -8.32 -3.17
N GLY A 81 10.11 -8.00 -2.07
CA GLY A 81 11.56 -7.79 -2.06
C GLY A 81 12.31 -9.04 -2.53
N ARG A 82 11.89 -10.24 -2.07
CA ARG A 82 12.44 -11.51 -2.57
C ARG A 82 12.20 -11.72 -4.05
N TRP A 83 11.06 -11.30 -4.59
CA TRP A 83 10.78 -11.40 -6.03
C TRP A 83 11.62 -10.42 -6.86
N ILE A 84 11.82 -9.19 -6.35
CA ILE A 84 12.67 -8.17 -6.98
C ILE A 84 14.12 -8.62 -7.04
N ILE A 85 14.65 -9.13 -5.91
CA ILE A 85 16.05 -9.53 -5.77
C ILE A 85 16.29 -10.91 -6.40
N GLY A 86 15.31 -11.80 -6.30
CA GLY A 86 15.35 -13.19 -6.75
C GLY A 86 15.14 -13.39 -8.25
N THR A 87 15.66 -12.52 -9.10
CA THR A 87 15.74 -12.71 -10.57
C THR A 87 16.76 -13.79 -10.98
N LYS A 88 16.72 -14.95 -10.33
CA LYS A 88 17.20 -16.26 -10.83
C LYS A 88 16.43 -17.37 -10.11
N ARG A 89 15.29 -17.75 -10.65
CA ARG A 89 14.73 -19.09 -10.44
C ARG A 89 14.44 -19.66 -11.83
N ALA A 90 15.36 -20.53 -12.26
CA ALA A 90 15.38 -21.35 -13.48
C ALA A 90 15.29 -20.58 -14.80
#